data_AF-A0A2A4C7W0-F1
#
_entry.id   AF-A0A2A4C7W0-F1
#
_cell.length_a   1.000
_cell.length_b   1.000
_cell.length_c   1.000
_cell.angle_alpha   90.00
_cell.angle_beta   90.00
_cell.angle_gamma   90.00
#
_symmetry.space_group_name_H-M   'P 1'
#
loop_
_entity.id
_entity.type
_entity.pdbx_description
1 polymer ?
#
loop_
_entity_poly.entity_id
_entity_poly.type
_entity_poly.pdbx_seq_one_letter_code
_entity_poly.pdbx_strand_id
1 'polypeptide(L)'
;MNIDRSRVYDSSDDFFSLDGSIVMKLSTDAAIAVCERAAQHGLVVARIEGGIWHFPGFEARVDCIWDGADPPIDLEAAERNNQRAAEFIRSESPPHDVFLMTAPPMTGWKSRRPRGF
;
A
#
# COMPACT_ATOMS: atom_id res chain seq x y z
N MET A 1 -10.07 -11.11 9.66
CA MET A 1 -9.81 -11.01 8.21
C MET A 1 -9.20 -12.30 7.71
N ASN A 2 -9.61 -12.74 6.52
CA ASN A 2 -9.04 -13.90 5.84
C ASN A 2 -8.44 -13.46 4.50
N ILE A 3 -7.38 -12.65 4.56
CA ILE A 3 -6.61 -12.30 3.36
C ILE A 3 -5.71 -13.48 3.02
N ASP A 4 -5.92 -14.07 1.85
CA ASP A 4 -5.03 -15.08 1.30
C ASP A 4 -3.68 -14.44 0.93
N ARG A 5 -2.61 -14.88 1.60
CA ARG A 5 -1.25 -14.36 1.41
C ARG A 5 -0.55 -14.96 0.18
N SER A 6 -1.12 -16.00 -0.41
CA SER A 6 -0.63 -16.72 -1.59
C SER A 6 -1.26 -16.22 -2.90
N ARG A 7 -2.06 -15.15 -2.83
CA ARG A 7 -2.75 -14.54 -3.95
C ARG A 7 -2.26 -13.11 -4.20
N VAL A 8 -2.22 -12.73 -5.48
CA VAL A 8 -2.16 -11.34 -5.95
C VAL A 8 -3.60 -10.83 -6.17
N TYR A 9 -3.91 -9.69 -5.58
CA TYR A 9 -5.20 -9.01 -5.70
C TYR A 9 -5.11 -7.95 -6.81
N ASP A 10 -6.13 -7.94 -7.64
CA ASP A 10 -6.30 -7.08 -8.81
C ASP A 10 -7.31 -5.96 -8.59
N SER A 11 -7.92 -5.89 -7.39
CA SER A 11 -8.91 -4.89 -7.02
C SER A 11 -8.43 -3.99 -5.88
N SER A 12 -8.52 -2.68 -6.09
CA SER A 12 -8.36 -1.70 -5.00
C SER A 12 -9.52 -1.72 -4.01
N ASP A 13 -10.73 -2.16 -4.43
CA ASP A 13 -11.86 -2.30 -3.51
C ASP A 13 -11.60 -3.37 -2.45
N ASP A 14 -10.92 -4.46 -2.83
CA ASP A 14 -10.54 -5.52 -1.89
C ASP A 14 -9.58 -4.97 -0.83
N PHE A 15 -8.64 -4.09 -1.21
CA PHE A 15 -7.72 -3.46 -0.27
C PHE A 15 -8.46 -2.69 0.82
N PHE A 16 -9.42 -1.84 0.45
CA PHE A 16 -10.18 -1.05 1.41
C PHE A 16 -11.17 -1.90 2.22
N SER A 17 -11.86 -2.84 1.56
CA SER A 17 -12.90 -3.67 2.20
C SER A 17 -12.33 -4.70 3.17
N LEU A 18 -11.09 -5.16 2.94
CA LEU A 18 -10.45 -6.22 3.72
C LEU A 18 -9.32 -5.71 4.62
N ASP A 19 -9.11 -4.40 4.77
CA ASP A 19 -7.98 -3.80 5.51
C ASP A 19 -6.64 -4.38 5.04
N GLY A 20 -6.41 -4.30 3.72
CA GLY A 20 -5.27 -4.91 3.03
C GLY A 20 -3.89 -4.34 3.38
N SER A 21 -3.85 -3.25 4.14
CA SER A 21 -2.62 -2.59 4.59
C SER A 21 -1.64 -3.59 5.22
N ILE A 22 -0.37 -3.52 4.81
CA ILE A 22 0.76 -4.34 5.30
C ILE A 22 0.72 -5.82 4.88
N VAL A 23 -0.38 -6.33 4.30
CA VAL A 23 -0.53 -7.79 4.08
C VAL A 23 -0.94 -8.19 2.66
N MET A 24 -1.68 -7.34 1.96
CA MET A 24 -2.22 -7.63 0.63
C MET A 24 -1.18 -7.40 -0.46
N LYS A 25 -0.96 -8.41 -1.30
CA LYS A 25 -0.16 -8.30 -2.51
C LYS A 25 -1.05 -7.77 -3.62
N LEU A 26 -0.74 -6.59 -4.12
CA LEU A 26 -1.52 -5.94 -5.17
C LEU A 26 -0.77 -6.04 -6.49
N SER A 27 -1.50 -6.29 -7.57
CA SER A 27 -0.99 -6.02 -8.92
C SER A 27 -0.64 -4.55 -9.09
N THR A 28 0.18 -4.21 -10.09
CA THR A 28 0.53 -2.82 -10.44
C THR A 28 -0.70 -1.91 -10.55
N ASP A 29 -1.71 -2.31 -11.33
CA ASP A 29 -2.91 -1.51 -11.56
C ASP A 29 -3.72 -1.33 -10.26
N ALA A 30 -3.85 -2.40 -9.46
CA ALA A 30 -4.54 -2.33 -8.19
C ALA A 30 -3.82 -1.41 -7.19
N ALA A 31 -2.50 -1.46 -7.12
CA ALA A 31 -1.70 -0.61 -6.24
C ALA A 31 -1.79 0.87 -6.63
N ILE A 32 -1.73 1.18 -7.92
CA ILE A 32 -1.96 2.53 -8.44
C ILE A 32 -3.35 3.03 -8.06
N ALA A 33 -4.40 2.21 -8.27
CA ALA A 33 -5.76 2.57 -7.94
C ALA A 33 -5.96 2.76 -6.42
N VAL A 34 -5.26 2.01 -5.57
CA VAL A 34 -5.24 2.26 -4.12
C VAL A 34 -4.62 3.62 -3.80
N CYS A 35 -3.48 3.97 -4.39
CA CYS A 35 -2.86 5.29 -4.21
C CYS A 35 -3.84 6.42 -4.58
N GLU A 36 -4.45 6.35 -5.77
CA GLU A 36 -5.35 7.40 -6.27
C GLU A 36 -6.61 7.57 -5.41
N ARG A 37 -7.06 6.52 -4.73
CA ARG A 37 -8.29 6.52 -3.93
C ARG A 37 -8.06 6.67 -2.43
N ALA A 38 -6.86 6.43 -1.93
CA ALA A 38 -6.57 6.34 -0.50
C ALA A 38 -7.03 7.56 0.32
N ALA A 39 -6.83 8.77 -0.21
CA ALA A 39 -7.22 10.01 0.47
C ALA A 39 -8.75 10.12 0.67
N GLN A 40 -9.53 9.67 -0.32
CA GLN A 40 -11.00 9.62 -0.23
C GLN A 40 -11.49 8.64 0.83
N HIS A 41 -10.68 7.63 1.14
CA HIS A 41 -10.89 6.66 2.23
C HIS A 41 -10.27 7.12 3.56
N GLY A 42 -9.76 8.36 3.66
CA GLY A 42 -9.14 8.89 4.86
C GLY A 42 -7.76 8.30 5.19
N LEU A 43 -7.06 7.77 4.19
CA LEU A 43 -5.76 7.11 4.32
C LEU A 43 -4.65 7.90 3.61
N VAL A 44 -3.44 7.80 4.15
CA VAL A 44 -2.21 8.25 3.49
C VAL A 44 -1.32 7.03 3.24
N VAL A 45 -0.73 6.93 2.05
CA VAL A 45 0.25 5.88 1.74
C VAL A 45 1.58 6.27 2.38
N ALA A 46 1.95 5.58 3.45
CA ALA A 46 3.16 5.86 4.22
C ALA A 46 4.36 5.03 3.74
N ARG A 47 4.13 3.86 3.14
CA ARG A 47 5.18 3.01 2.56
C ARG A 47 4.65 2.14 1.43
N ILE A 48 5.48 1.91 0.43
CA ILE A 48 5.30 0.89 -0.61
C ILE A 48 6.52 -0.01 -0.62
N GLU A 49 6.28 -1.32 -0.69
CA GLU A 49 7.30 -2.35 -0.90
C GLU A 49 6.93 -3.10 -2.18
N GLY A 50 7.73 -2.93 -3.23
CA GLY A 50 7.57 -3.66 -4.47
C GLY A 50 8.36 -4.96 -4.50
N GLY A 51 8.00 -5.81 -5.44
CA GLY A 51 8.64 -7.10 -5.62
C GLY A 51 8.23 -7.80 -6.89
N ILE A 52 8.67 -9.05 -6.99
CA ILE A 52 8.37 -9.95 -8.10
C ILE A 52 7.51 -11.09 -7.59
N TRP A 53 6.46 -11.42 -8.35
CA TRP A 53 5.63 -12.58 -8.07
C TRP A 53 6.16 -13.86 -8.75
N HIS A 54 6.40 -14.88 -7.95
CA HIS A 54 6.69 -16.24 -8.39
C HIS A 54 5.49 -17.10 -8.04
N PHE A 55 4.69 -17.61 -8.96
CA PHE A 55 3.41 -18.27 -8.63
C PHE A 55 3.56 -19.58 -7.80
N PRO A 56 3.20 -19.64 -6.48
CA PRO A 56 2.95 -18.55 -5.52
C PRO A 56 4.18 -18.20 -4.65
N GLY A 57 4.34 -16.91 -4.32
CA GLY A 57 5.59 -16.41 -3.73
C GLY A 57 5.85 -14.95 -4.07
N PHE A 58 6.13 -14.15 -3.04
CA PHE A 58 6.49 -12.75 -3.18
C PHE A 58 7.96 -12.57 -2.84
N GLU A 59 8.76 -12.16 -3.83
CA GLU A 59 10.15 -11.76 -3.65
C GLU A 59 10.19 -10.24 -3.43
N ALA A 60 10.35 -9.83 -2.16
CA ALA A 60 10.50 -8.42 -1.83
C ALA A 60 11.82 -7.86 -2.37
N ARG A 61 11.76 -6.65 -2.93
CA ARG A 61 12.88 -6.00 -3.59
C ARG A 61 13.27 -4.75 -2.83
N VAL A 62 14.45 -4.78 -2.20
CA VAL A 62 14.96 -3.69 -1.34
C VAL A 62 15.21 -2.42 -2.16
N ASP A 63 15.50 -2.58 -3.45
CA ASP A 63 15.62 -1.52 -4.45
C ASP A 63 14.26 -0.91 -4.85
N CYS A 64 13.14 -1.51 -4.47
CA CYS A 64 11.78 -1.06 -4.78
C CYS A 64 11.00 -0.67 -3.51
N ILE A 65 11.61 0.12 -2.63
CA ILE A 65 10.96 0.66 -1.43
C ILE A 65 10.75 2.16 -1.59
N TRP A 66 9.53 2.61 -1.30
CA TRP A 66 9.20 4.03 -1.21
C TRP A 66 8.63 4.36 0.15
N ASP A 67 9.13 5.45 0.72
CA ASP A 67 8.67 6.01 1.99
C ASP A 67 7.96 7.34 1.72
N GLY A 68 6.74 7.42 2.25
CA GLY A 68 5.84 8.56 2.08
C GLY A 68 5.78 9.46 3.31
N ALA A 69 4.75 10.29 3.35
CA ALA A 69 4.46 11.17 4.47
C ALA A 69 3.94 10.39 5.69
N ASP A 70 4.38 10.81 6.87
CA ASP A 70 3.83 10.35 8.14
C ASP A 70 2.54 11.12 8.49
N PRO A 71 1.48 10.44 8.95
CA PRO A 71 0.33 11.11 9.54
C PRO A 71 0.64 11.62 10.97
N PRO A 72 -0.03 12.69 11.45
CA PRO A 72 -1.21 13.30 10.86
C PRO A 72 -0.92 14.25 9.71
N ILE A 73 -1.79 14.22 8.69
CA ILE A 73 -1.66 15.02 7.47
C ILE A 73 -3.04 15.46 6.98
N ASP A 74 -3.13 16.65 6.36
CA ASP A 74 -4.37 17.11 5.76
C ASP A 74 -4.67 16.42 4.42
N LEU A 75 -5.89 16.61 3.91
CA LEU A 75 -6.37 15.96 2.68
C LEU A 75 -5.54 16.32 1.46
N GLU A 76 -5.23 17.60 1.27
CA GLU A 76 -4.51 18.08 0.10
C GLU A 76 -3.07 17.53 0.06
N ALA A 77 -2.41 17.48 1.22
CA ALA A 77 -1.08 16.91 1.35
C ALA A 77 -1.10 15.37 1.23
N ALA A 78 -2.13 14.69 1.72
CA ALA A 78 -2.32 13.26 1.49
C ALA A 78 -2.55 12.93 0.01
N GLU A 79 -3.38 13.70 -0.72
CA GLU A 79 -3.62 13.53 -2.15
C GLU A 79 -2.32 13.65 -2.95
N ARG A 80 -1.52 14.71 -2.69
CA ARG A 80 -0.21 14.88 -3.34
C ARG A 80 0.76 13.76 -3.00
N ASN A 81 0.81 13.33 -1.74
CA ASN A 81 1.65 12.23 -1.30
C ASN A 81 1.29 10.93 -2.05
N ASN A 82 0.00 10.62 -2.07
CA ASN A 82 -0.48 9.39 -2.69
C ASN A 82 -0.30 9.42 -4.22
N GLN A 83 -0.41 10.59 -4.85
CA GLN A 83 -0.09 10.75 -6.28
C GLN A 83 1.38 10.42 -6.58
N ARG A 84 2.32 10.91 -5.75
CA ARG A 84 3.75 10.55 -5.87
C ARG A 84 3.99 9.07 -5.65
N ALA A 85 3.22 8.46 -4.74
CA ALA A 85 3.27 7.02 -4.49
C ALA A 85 2.82 6.22 -5.72
N ALA A 86 1.78 6.68 -6.43
CA ALA A 86 1.34 6.10 -7.71
C ALA A 86 2.39 6.29 -8.81
N GLU A 87 3.02 7.47 -8.90
CA GLU A 87 4.12 7.75 -9.84
C GLU A 87 5.32 6.83 -9.60
N PHE A 88 5.68 6.58 -8.34
CA PHE A 88 6.72 5.62 -7.96
C PHE A 88 6.40 4.21 -8.47
N ILE A 89 5.18 3.71 -8.26
CA ILE A 89 4.77 2.39 -8.76
C ILE A 89 4.92 2.31 -10.29
N ARG A 90 4.53 3.37 -11.00
CA ARG A 90 4.68 3.44 -12.46
C ARG A 90 6.14 3.47 -12.92
N SER A 91 7.05 4.10 -12.16
CA SER A 91 8.47 4.15 -12.53
C SER A 91 9.21 2.85 -12.25
N GLU A 92 8.77 2.09 -11.25
CA GLU A 92 9.38 0.81 -10.85
C GLU A 92 8.82 -0.41 -11.61
N SER A 93 7.73 -0.22 -12.37
CA SER A 93 7.07 -1.29 -13.13
C SER A 93 7.20 -1.05 -14.64
N PRO A 94 7.78 -1.99 -15.42
CA PRO A 94 8.57 -3.19 -15.02
C PRO A 94 9.99 -2.84 -14.50
N PRO A 95 10.67 -3.73 -13.74
CA PRO A 95 10.41 -5.18 -13.60
C PRO A 95 9.53 -5.61 -12.42
N HIS A 96 9.13 -4.70 -11.52
CA HIS A 96 8.32 -5.06 -10.36
C HIS A 96 6.83 -5.16 -10.75
N ASP A 97 6.17 -6.24 -10.35
CA ASP A 97 4.79 -6.57 -10.76
C ASP A 97 3.80 -6.73 -9.60
N VAL A 98 4.31 -6.74 -8.36
CA VAL A 98 3.50 -6.83 -7.14
C VAL A 98 3.97 -5.83 -6.09
N PHE A 99 3.02 -5.21 -5.41
CA PHE A 99 3.25 -4.19 -4.39
C PHE A 99 2.49 -4.48 -3.10
N LEU A 100 3.15 -4.22 -1.97
CA LEU A 100 2.57 -4.19 -0.63
C LEU A 100 2.51 -2.73 -0.17
N MET A 101 1.40 -2.33 0.46
CA MET A 101 1.20 -0.94 0.85
C MET A 101 0.95 -0.82 2.35
N THR A 102 1.60 0.14 2.99
CA THR A 102 1.26 0.59 4.34
C THR A 102 0.47 1.90 4.24
N ALA A 103 -0.82 1.84 4.56
CA ALA A 103 -1.73 2.97 4.47
C ALA A 103 -2.44 3.23 5.82
N PRO A 104 -1.82 3.98 6.75
CA PRO A 104 -2.48 4.38 7.99
C PRO A 104 -3.58 5.44 7.77
N PRO A 105 -4.47 5.64 8.76
CA PRO A 105 -5.37 6.80 8.77
C PRO A 105 -4.59 8.12 8.73
N MET A 106 -5.09 9.08 7.97
CA MET A 106 -4.52 10.44 7.89
C MET A 106 -4.53 11.17 9.24
N THR A 107 -5.37 10.74 10.18
CA THR A 107 -5.46 11.33 11.53
C THR A 107 -4.32 10.89 12.45
N GLY A 108 -3.47 9.96 12.02
CA GLY A 108 -2.35 9.44 12.80
C GLY A 108 -2.27 7.92 12.82
N TRP A 109 -1.11 7.42 13.24
CA TRP A 109 -0.89 6.01 13.50
C TRP A 109 -1.86 5.50 14.57
N LYS A 110 -2.54 4.37 14.31
CA LYS A 110 -3.26 3.66 15.38
C LYS A 110 -2.24 3.31 16.46
N SER A 111 -2.45 3.80 17.69
CA SER A 111 -1.58 3.41 18.80
C SER A 111 -1.59 1.90 18.92
N ARG A 112 -0.41 1.28 18.93
CA ARG A 112 -0.32 -0.15 19.26
C ARG A 112 -0.83 -0.25 20.70
N ARG A 113 -2.01 -0.84 20.92
CA ARG A 113 -2.38 -1.28 22.27
C ARG A 113 -1.19 -2.10 22.78
N PRO A 114 -0.67 -1.83 23.99
CA PRO A 114 0.34 -2.69 24.58
C PRO A 114 -0.22 -4.11 24.51
N ARG A 115 0.50 -5.03 23.86
CA ARG A 115 0.17 -6.45 24.05
C ARG A 115 0.46 -6.69 25.52
N GLY A 116 -0.58 -6.92 26.31
CA GLY A 116 -0.41 -7.43 27.67
C GLY A 116 0.50 -8.64 27.58
N PHE A 117 1.58 -8.62 28.36
CA PHE A 117 2.45 -9.77 28.57
C PHE A 117 1.66 -10.87 29.29
#